data_AF-A0A846PGN2-F1
#
_entry.id   AF-A0A846PGN2-F1
#
_cell.length_a   1.000
_cell.length_b   1.000
_cell.length_c   1.000
_cell.angle_alpha   90.00
_cell.angle_beta   90.00
_cell.angle_gamma   90.00
#
_symmetry.space_group_name_H-M   'P 1'
#
loop_
_entity.id
_entity.type
_entity.pdbx_description
1 polymer ?
#
loop_
_entity_poly.entity_id
_entity_poly.type
_entity_poly.pdbx_seq_one_letter_code
_entity_poly.pdbx_strand_id
1 'polypeptide(L)'
;MKKQVFTIMSITATSLLIGTLFNVWIAGGGRDKEDRYEDLWKAITEMQTKIDSLNASQGELLEQVQTLELNQTQLLERIETLEEAIKPNVTLQDFIYDRFDAGLGNWTYWGDAGYNLLWAYPGAVKIIGDGYIVYAGMQKAVDLSGWNGSEPLVLSFNWRATSDTSISTVTNARLRIEDLDTHMVLYQEMLVAGGVSDTDWQSYSNDISPYLSGYNRVVIVLWLGDGWLENHHQENWYDNVRLTNDPPS
;
A
#
# COMPACT_ATOMS: atom_id res chain seq x y z
N MET A 1 -23.29 18.31 -28.89
CA MET A 1 -23.84 18.83 -30.17
C MET A 1 -24.84 17.91 -30.89
N LYS A 2 -24.84 16.57 -30.73
CA LYS A 2 -25.78 15.69 -31.46
C LYS A 2 -27.25 15.72 -30.97
N LYS A 3 -27.54 16.16 -29.74
CA LYS A 3 -28.91 16.14 -29.14
C LYS A 3 -29.85 17.26 -29.61
N GLN A 4 -29.33 18.47 -29.92
CA GLN A 4 -30.17 19.60 -30.39
C GLN A 4 -30.80 19.36 -31.79
N VAL A 5 -30.21 18.46 -32.59
CA VAL A 5 -30.66 18.20 -33.97
C VAL A 5 -31.95 17.38 -34.02
N PHE A 6 -32.25 16.57 -33.00
CA PHE A 6 -33.45 15.72 -32.97
C PHE A 6 -34.74 16.48 -32.62
N THR A 7 -34.67 17.46 -31.73
CA THR A 7 -35.85 18.24 -31.29
C THR A 7 -36.41 19.13 -32.42
N ILE A 8 -35.54 19.68 -33.27
CA ILE A 8 -35.94 20.56 -34.38
C ILE A 8 -36.64 19.77 -35.52
N MET A 9 -36.27 18.50 -35.74
CA MET A 9 -36.88 17.66 -36.78
C MET A 9 -38.31 17.18 -36.45
N SER A 10 -38.67 17.04 -35.17
CA SER A 10 -40.01 16.59 -34.76
C SER A 10 -41.09 17.65 -35.02
N ILE A 11 -40.79 18.93 -34.75
CA ILE A 11 -41.78 20.02 -34.80
C ILE A 11 -42.16 20.38 -36.26
N THR A 12 -41.20 20.28 -37.17
CA THR A 12 -41.41 20.60 -38.60
C THR A 12 -42.17 19.51 -39.36
N ALA A 13 -42.06 18.24 -38.96
CA ALA A 13 -42.77 17.15 -39.60
C ALA A 13 -44.29 17.16 -39.30
N THR A 14 -44.69 17.52 -38.08
CA THR A 14 -46.12 17.49 -37.67
C THR A 14 -46.92 18.62 -38.31
N SER A 15 -46.35 19.81 -38.41
CA SER A 15 -46.99 20.98 -39.05
C SER A 15 -47.16 20.78 -40.56
N LEU A 16 -46.23 20.07 -41.22
CA LEU A 16 -46.36 19.71 -42.63
C LEU A 16 -47.48 18.69 -42.90
N LEU A 17 -47.66 17.72 -41.99
CA LEU A 17 -48.66 16.65 -42.12
C LEU A 17 -50.11 17.17 -41.93
N ILE A 18 -50.29 18.11 -40.99
CA ILE A 18 -51.60 18.75 -40.73
C ILE A 18 -52.02 19.62 -41.92
N GLY A 19 -51.07 20.38 -42.52
CA GLY A 19 -51.35 21.20 -43.70
C GLY A 19 -51.70 20.37 -44.96
N THR A 20 -51.12 19.17 -45.11
CA THR A 20 -51.41 18.30 -46.26
C THR A 20 -52.76 17.58 -46.12
N LEU A 21 -53.13 17.13 -44.92
CA LEU A 21 -54.45 16.51 -44.69
C LEU A 21 -55.60 17.52 -44.88
N PHE A 22 -55.39 18.80 -44.56
CA PHE A 22 -56.36 19.87 -44.76
C PHE A 22 -56.66 20.12 -46.25
N ASN A 23 -55.63 20.10 -47.11
CA ASN A 23 -55.76 20.34 -48.56
C ASN A 23 -56.43 19.18 -49.32
N VAL A 24 -56.29 17.94 -48.87
CA VAL A 24 -56.86 16.75 -49.55
C VAL A 24 -58.39 16.66 -49.38
N TRP A 25 -58.96 17.27 -48.34
CA TRP A 25 -60.37 17.06 -47.97
C TRP A 25 -61.34 18.15 -48.50
N ILE A 26 -60.86 19.39 -48.73
CA ILE A 26 -61.65 20.47 -49.36
C ILE A 26 -62.16 20.08 -50.77
N ALA A 27 -61.53 19.11 -51.42
CA ALA A 27 -61.87 18.69 -52.78
C ALA A 27 -63.20 17.88 -52.93
N GLY A 28 -63.84 17.42 -51.85
CA GLY A 28 -65.13 16.72 -51.95
C GLY A 28 -66.26 17.53 -51.30
N GLY A 29 -67.30 17.96 -52.03
CA GLY A 29 -68.43 18.76 -51.51
C GLY A 29 -69.63 17.94 -50.97
N GLY A 30 -70.26 18.35 -49.87
CA GLY A 30 -71.48 17.74 -49.29
C GLY A 30 -71.75 18.21 -47.84
N ARG A 31 -73.03 18.46 -47.46
CA ARG A 31 -73.43 19.08 -46.17
C ARG A 31 -73.16 18.26 -44.90
N ASP A 32 -72.97 16.94 -45.01
CA ASP A 32 -72.62 16.02 -43.91
C ASP A 32 -71.13 16.14 -43.47
N LYS A 33 -70.48 17.25 -43.83
CA LYS A 33 -69.05 17.52 -43.67
C LYS A 33 -68.76 18.48 -42.53
N GLU A 34 -69.71 19.32 -42.16
CA GLU A 34 -69.50 20.36 -41.14
C GLU A 34 -69.26 19.74 -39.75
N ASP A 35 -70.08 18.77 -39.33
CA ASP A 35 -69.90 18.04 -38.07
C ASP A 35 -68.58 17.24 -38.04
N ARG A 36 -68.19 16.64 -39.17
CA ARG A 36 -66.93 15.91 -39.30
C ARG A 36 -65.70 16.81 -39.24
N TYR A 37 -65.84 18.09 -39.60
CA TYR A 37 -64.76 19.08 -39.52
C TYR A 37 -64.51 19.50 -38.07
N GLU A 38 -65.56 19.76 -37.31
CA GLU A 38 -65.46 20.10 -35.88
C GLU A 38 -64.82 18.97 -35.08
N ASP A 39 -65.21 17.71 -35.34
CA ASP A 39 -64.60 16.54 -34.70
C ASP A 39 -63.11 16.38 -35.04
N LEU A 40 -62.73 16.59 -36.31
CA LEU A 40 -61.33 16.54 -36.75
C LEU A 40 -60.51 17.67 -36.15
N TRP A 41 -61.05 18.89 -36.13
CA TRP A 41 -60.39 20.06 -35.55
C TRP A 41 -60.15 19.88 -34.05
N LYS A 42 -61.16 19.35 -33.34
CA LYS A 42 -61.04 18.98 -31.93
C LYS A 42 -59.95 17.94 -31.72
N ALA A 43 -59.93 16.86 -32.51
CA ALA A 43 -58.89 15.82 -32.42
C ALA A 43 -57.48 16.37 -32.69
N ILE A 44 -57.32 17.26 -33.69
CA ILE A 44 -56.05 17.94 -33.98
C ILE A 44 -55.60 18.80 -32.80
N THR A 45 -56.53 19.54 -32.20
CA THR A 45 -56.24 20.40 -31.04
C THR A 45 -55.83 19.58 -29.82
N GLU A 46 -56.50 18.46 -29.56
CA GLU A 46 -56.14 17.52 -28.50
C GLU A 46 -54.75 16.88 -28.73
N MET A 47 -54.44 16.49 -29.98
CA MET A 47 -53.11 15.99 -30.34
C MET A 47 -52.02 17.05 -30.16
N GLN A 48 -52.26 18.30 -30.59
CA GLN A 48 -51.31 19.39 -30.41
C GLN A 48 -51.04 19.66 -28.93
N THR A 49 -52.08 19.72 -28.11
CA THR A 49 -51.97 19.88 -26.65
C THR A 49 -51.14 18.75 -26.03
N LYS A 50 -51.34 17.50 -26.49
CA LYS A 50 -50.56 16.35 -26.01
C LYS A 50 -49.10 16.44 -26.44
N ILE A 51 -48.81 16.86 -27.67
CA ILE A 51 -47.45 17.10 -28.16
C ILE A 51 -46.75 18.18 -27.33
N ASP A 52 -47.42 19.29 -27.05
CA ASP A 52 -46.86 20.38 -26.25
C ASP A 52 -46.57 19.91 -24.81
N SER A 53 -47.47 19.13 -24.21
CA SER A 53 -47.24 18.53 -22.89
C SER A 53 -46.07 17.54 -22.86
N LEU A 54 -45.88 16.77 -23.93
CA LEU A 54 -44.75 15.83 -24.07
C LEU A 54 -43.43 16.59 -24.24
N ASN A 55 -43.42 17.66 -25.02
CA ASN A 55 -42.25 18.50 -25.22
C ASN A 55 -41.84 19.19 -23.91
N ALA A 56 -42.81 19.69 -23.13
CA ALA A 56 -42.56 20.26 -21.81
C ALA A 56 -41.96 19.21 -20.85
N SER A 57 -42.55 18.01 -20.79
CA SER A 57 -42.06 16.90 -19.96
C SER A 57 -40.64 16.45 -20.36
N GLN A 58 -40.32 16.44 -21.66
CA GLN A 58 -38.97 16.16 -22.14
C GLN A 58 -37.96 17.22 -21.71
N GLY A 59 -38.37 18.49 -21.66
CA GLY A 59 -37.55 19.59 -21.15
C GLY A 59 -37.17 19.39 -19.68
N GLU A 60 -38.16 19.08 -18.83
CA GLU A 60 -37.95 18.80 -17.41
C GLU A 60 -37.04 17.58 -17.19
N LEU A 61 -37.25 16.50 -17.94
CA LEU A 61 -36.39 15.30 -17.88
C LEU A 61 -34.95 15.60 -18.29
N LEU A 62 -34.74 16.46 -19.28
CA LEU A 62 -33.40 16.84 -19.72
C LEU A 62 -32.66 17.63 -18.62
N GLU A 63 -33.34 18.56 -17.96
CA GLU A 63 -32.80 19.33 -16.84
C GLU A 63 -32.45 18.44 -15.63
N GLN A 64 -33.32 17.46 -15.31
CA GLN A 64 -33.03 16.46 -14.29
C GLN A 64 -31.78 15.64 -14.61
N VAL A 65 -31.64 15.17 -15.86
CA VAL A 65 -30.46 14.41 -16.30
C VAL A 65 -29.19 15.25 -16.17
N GLN A 66 -29.22 16.51 -16.60
CA GLN A 66 -28.07 17.42 -16.47
C GLN A 66 -27.69 17.66 -15.01
N THR A 67 -28.68 17.80 -14.12
CA THR A 67 -28.46 17.96 -12.68
C THR A 67 -27.82 16.71 -12.07
N LEU A 68 -28.26 15.51 -12.48
CA LEU A 68 -27.67 14.25 -12.03
C LEU A 68 -26.23 14.07 -12.51
N GLU A 69 -25.93 14.41 -13.77
CA GLU A 69 -24.56 14.36 -14.32
C GLU A 69 -23.62 15.30 -13.55
N LEU A 70 -24.09 16.50 -13.20
CA LEU A 70 -23.33 17.45 -12.38
C LEU A 70 -23.08 16.90 -10.97
N ASN A 71 -24.12 16.39 -10.30
CA ASN A 71 -24.00 15.79 -8.97
C ASN A 71 -23.05 14.59 -8.95
N GLN A 72 -23.08 13.76 -10.00
CA GLN A 72 -22.17 12.62 -10.12
C GLN A 72 -20.72 13.08 -10.22
N THR A 73 -20.45 14.14 -11.00
CA THR A 73 -19.09 14.68 -11.16
C THR A 73 -18.56 15.22 -9.82
N GLN A 74 -19.38 15.99 -9.10
CA GLN A 74 -19.03 16.51 -7.78
C GLN A 74 -18.78 15.41 -6.73
N LEU A 75 -19.53 14.30 -6.81
CA LEU A 75 -19.29 13.14 -5.94
C LEU A 75 -17.95 12.48 -6.23
N LEU A 76 -17.55 12.36 -7.50
CA LEU A 76 -16.25 11.79 -7.87
C LEU A 76 -15.08 12.65 -7.38
N GLU A 77 -15.15 13.97 -7.60
CA GLU A 77 -14.13 14.91 -7.10
C GLU A 77 -13.99 14.86 -5.56
N ARG A 78 -15.12 14.69 -4.86
CA ARG A 78 -15.13 14.56 -3.40
C ARG A 78 -14.54 13.23 -2.92
N ILE A 79 -14.77 12.14 -3.65
CA ILE A 79 -14.15 10.83 -3.35
C ILE A 79 -12.63 10.94 -3.51
N GLU A 80 -12.14 11.49 -4.62
CA GLU A 80 -10.70 11.68 -4.85
C GLU A 80 -10.05 12.53 -3.75
N THR A 81 -10.71 13.62 -3.35
CA THR A 81 -10.23 14.47 -2.24
C THR A 81 -10.19 13.71 -0.90
N LEU A 82 -11.18 12.87 -0.63
CA LEU A 82 -11.22 12.06 0.58
C LEU A 82 -10.18 10.94 0.55
N GLU A 83 -9.94 10.31 -0.59
CA GLU A 83 -8.88 9.32 -0.76
C GLU A 83 -7.50 9.92 -0.48
N GLU A 84 -7.22 11.12 -0.99
CA GLU A 84 -5.99 11.85 -0.68
C GLU A 84 -5.91 12.27 0.80
N ALA A 85 -7.04 12.67 1.41
CA ALA A 85 -7.07 13.03 2.83
C ALA A 85 -6.93 11.83 3.78
N ILE A 86 -7.31 10.62 3.33
CA ILE A 86 -7.25 9.38 4.12
C ILE A 86 -5.91 8.67 3.92
N LYS A 87 -5.11 9.02 2.90
CA LYS A 87 -3.75 8.48 2.79
C LYS A 87 -3.00 8.74 4.11
N PRO A 88 -2.59 7.68 4.84
CA PRO A 88 -1.82 7.87 6.04
C PRO A 88 -0.58 8.67 5.66
N ASN A 89 -0.32 9.75 6.41
CA ASN A 89 0.91 10.50 6.27
C ASN A 89 2.04 9.65 6.85
N VAL A 90 2.47 8.64 6.10
CA VAL A 90 3.54 7.73 6.48
C VAL A 90 4.83 8.52 6.44
N THR A 91 5.35 8.82 7.63
CA THR A 91 6.68 9.39 7.75
C THR A 91 7.67 8.25 7.66
N LEU A 92 8.40 8.17 6.54
CA LEU A 92 9.50 7.24 6.37
C LEU A 92 10.64 7.62 7.32
N GLN A 93 11.11 6.64 8.10
CA GLN A 93 12.07 6.83 9.15
C GLN A 93 12.97 5.59 9.29
N ASP A 94 14.27 5.84 9.40
CA ASP A 94 15.21 4.88 9.93
C ASP A 94 15.27 5.01 11.46
N PHE A 95 14.97 3.92 12.16
CA PHE A 95 15.13 3.81 13.61
C PHE A 95 16.58 3.53 13.98
N ILE A 96 17.27 2.76 13.14
CA ILE A 96 18.72 2.64 13.12
C ILE A 96 19.20 2.51 11.67
N TYR A 97 20.42 3.00 11.42
CA TYR A 97 21.18 2.67 10.22
C TYR A 97 22.69 2.75 10.54
N ASP A 98 23.26 1.60 10.89
CA ASP A 98 24.67 1.47 11.28
C ASP A 98 25.48 0.81 10.15
N ARG A 99 26.30 1.63 9.46
CA ARG A 99 27.29 1.18 8.45
C ARG A 99 28.68 0.94 9.03
N PHE A 100 28.83 1.19 10.34
CA PHE A 100 30.10 1.06 11.06
C PHE A 100 31.29 1.79 10.41
N ASP A 101 31.04 2.93 9.74
CA ASP A 101 32.07 3.73 9.07
C ASP A 101 33.13 4.24 10.06
N ALA A 102 32.76 4.45 11.33
CA ALA A 102 33.60 5.06 12.35
C ALA A 102 33.36 4.46 13.76
N GLY A 103 33.45 3.13 13.88
CA GLY A 103 33.37 2.43 15.16
C GLY A 103 32.12 1.57 15.34
N LEU A 104 31.78 1.25 16.60
CA LEU A 104 30.72 0.30 16.94
C LEU A 104 29.29 0.85 16.87
N GLY A 105 29.07 2.14 16.60
CA GLY A 105 27.71 2.69 16.47
C GLY A 105 26.81 2.47 17.69
N ASN A 106 27.35 2.55 18.92
CA ASN A 106 26.67 2.21 20.19
C ASN A 106 26.23 0.76 20.35
N TRP A 107 26.66 -0.14 19.47
CA TRP A 107 26.53 -1.57 19.72
C TRP A 107 27.44 -1.98 20.88
N THR A 108 26.91 -2.85 21.73
CA THR A 108 27.62 -3.35 22.91
C THR A 108 27.72 -4.86 22.85
N TYR A 109 28.71 -5.41 23.54
CA TYR A 109 28.85 -6.84 23.69
C TYR A 109 27.64 -7.45 24.42
N TRP A 110 27.22 -8.63 23.97
CA TRP A 110 26.15 -9.41 24.60
C TRP A 110 26.62 -10.85 24.85
N GLY A 111 26.21 -11.44 25.98
CA GLY A 111 26.45 -12.86 26.26
C GLY A 111 27.58 -13.16 27.24
N ASP A 112 28.03 -14.42 27.23
CA ASP A 112 29.00 -15.00 28.17
C ASP A 112 30.44 -14.72 27.75
N ALA A 113 31.32 -14.50 28.72
CA ALA A 113 32.74 -14.20 28.48
C ALA A 113 33.48 -15.23 27.60
N GLY A 114 34.53 -14.77 26.91
CA GLY A 114 35.35 -15.58 25.99
C GLY A 114 35.42 -14.98 24.58
N TYR A 115 34.42 -14.18 24.25
CA TYR A 115 34.33 -13.43 22.99
C TYR A 115 34.51 -11.93 23.20
N ASN A 116 34.87 -11.24 22.11
CA ASN A 116 35.03 -9.80 22.06
C ASN A 116 34.25 -9.23 20.89
N LEU A 117 33.69 -8.04 21.08
CA LEU A 117 33.11 -7.24 20.03
C LEU A 117 34.13 -6.21 19.53
N LEU A 118 34.51 -6.31 18.25
CA LEU A 118 35.54 -5.47 17.65
C LEU A 118 35.00 -4.73 16.44
N TRP A 119 35.36 -3.45 16.31
CA TRP A 119 35.19 -2.74 15.05
C TRP A 119 36.27 -3.21 14.08
N ALA A 120 35.86 -3.61 12.88
CA ALA A 120 36.74 -4.14 11.86
C ALA A 120 36.70 -3.23 10.62
N TYR A 121 37.82 -2.55 10.36
CA TYR A 121 37.94 -1.61 9.26
C TYR A 121 38.14 -2.31 7.91
N PRO A 122 37.55 -1.81 6.80
CA PRO A 122 36.55 -0.73 6.75
C PRO A 122 35.11 -1.26 6.83
N GLY A 123 34.27 -0.66 7.69
CA GLY A 123 32.82 -0.81 7.61
C GLY A 123 32.25 -2.16 8.04
N ALA A 124 32.74 -2.76 9.13
CA ALA A 124 32.06 -3.89 9.75
C ALA A 124 32.30 -3.95 11.25
N VAL A 125 31.49 -4.72 11.95
CA VAL A 125 31.73 -5.14 13.32
C VAL A 125 31.82 -6.65 13.35
N LYS A 126 32.73 -7.18 14.16
CA LYS A 126 32.90 -8.61 14.32
C LYS A 126 32.89 -9.08 15.77
N ILE A 127 32.30 -10.24 15.97
CA ILE A 127 32.40 -11.03 17.19
C ILE A 127 33.47 -12.08 16.95
N ILE A 128 34.48 -12.11 17.81
CA ILE A 128 35.60 -13.07 17.73
C ILE A 128 36.03 -13.49 19.12
N GLY A 129 36.37 -14.76 19.27
CA GLY A 129 36.95 -15.29 20.50
C GLY A 129 36.80 -16.79 20.57
N ASP A 130 36.71 -17.29 21.78
CA ASP A 130 36.65 -18.72 22.08
C ASP A 130 35.96 -18.92 23.43
N GLY A 131 35.11 -19.92 23.55
CA GLY A 131 34.48 -20.27 24.81
C GLY A 131 33.73 -21.60 24.73
N TYR A 132 33.59 -22.28 25.85
CA TYR A 132 32.92 -23.58 25.89
C TYR A 132 31.51 -23.48 26.46
N ILE A 133 30.51 -23.83 25.65
CA ILE A 133 29.07 -23.76 26.01
C ILE A 133 28.69 -22.32 26.38
N VAL A 134 28.94 -21.41 25.45
CA VAL A 134 28.68 -19.98 25.60
C VAL A 134 27.81 -19.45 24.47
N TYR A 135 27.07 -18.40 24.76
CA TYR A 135 26.44 -17.56 23.76
C TYR A 135 27.11 -16.20 23.75
N ALA A 136 27.53 -15.72 22.59
CA ALA A 136 28.20 -14.42 22.47
C ALA A 136 27.68 -13.65 21.26
N GLY A 137 27.60 -12.34 21.41
CA GLY A 137 26.87 -11.49 20.48
C GLY A 137 27.22 -10.01 20.55
N MET A 138 26.46 -9.27 19.78
CA MET A 138 26.33 -7.82 19.89
C MET A 138 24.87 -7.46 20.02
N GLN A 139 24.61 -6.41 20.79
CA GLN A 139 23.27 -5.88 20.98
C GLN A 139 23.20 -4.37 20.86
N LYS A 140 22.02 -3.89 20.48
CA LYS A 140 21.67 -2.47 20.48
C LYS A 140 20.21 -2.27 20.87
N ALA A 141 19.99 -1.35 21.82
CA ALA A 141 18.66 -0.86 22.14
C ALA A 141 18.20 0.11 21.05
N VAL A 142 16.95 -0.02 20.62
CA VAL A 142 16.33 0.78 19.57
C VAL A 142 15.04 1.38 20.10
N ASP A 143 14.88 2.68 19.90
CA ASP A 143 13.66 3.42 20.21
C ASP A 143 12.74 3.41 18.98
N LEU A 144 11.52 2.92 19.18
CA LEU A 144 10.46 2.81 18.17
C LEU A 144 9.35 3.83 18.43
N SER A 145 9.53 4.84 19.28
CA SER A 145 8.48 5.80 19.62
C SER A 145 7.88 6.56 18.42
N GLY A 146 8.59 6.60 17.28
CA GLY A 146 8.11 7.19 16.03
C GLY A 146 7.28 6.24 15.15
N TRP A 147 7.27 4.95 15.46
CA TRP A 147 6.50 3.94 14.71
C TRP A 147 5.10 3.82 15.29
N ASN A 148 4.07 3.98 14.45
CA ASN A 148 2.68 3.92 14.89
C ASN A 148 2.10 2.48 14.86
N GLY A 149 2.89 1.50 14.41
CA GLY A 149 2.49 0.09 14.33
C GLY A 149 1.67 -0.28 13.10
N SER A 150 1.34 0.66 12.21
CA SER A 150 0.54 0.41 11.00
C SER A 150 1.37 0.16 9.75
N GLU A 151 2.60 0.68 9.71
CA GLU A 151 3.52 0.44 8.60
C GLU A 151 4.40 -0.78 8.84
N PRO A 152 4.88 -1.44 7.77
CA PRO A 152 5.91 -2.46 7.88
C PRO A 152 7.12 -1.95 8.65
N LEU A 153 7.82 -2.85 9.34
CA LEU A 153 9.05 -2.51 10.06
C LEU A 153 10.10 -3.53 9.66
N VAL A 154 10.94 -3.15 8.71
CA VAL A 154 11.89 -4.05 8.04
C VAL A 154 13.25 -3.95 8.71
N LEU A 155 13.73 -5.08 9.23
CA LEU A 155 15.10 -5.24 9.69
C LEU A 155 15.94 -5.82 8.55
N SER A 156 17.02 -5.14 8.18
CA SER A 156 17.99 -5.63 7.20
C SER A 156 19.42 -5.42 7.67
N PHE A 157 20.32 -6.30 7.22
CA PHE A 157 21.76 -6.22 7.46
C PHE A 157 22.52 -7.18 6.54
N ASN A 158 23.81 -6.93 6.37
CA ASN A 158 24.76 -7.89 5.81
C ASN A 158 25.45 -8.64 6.93
N TRP A 159 25.71 -9.93 6.73
CA TRP A 159 26.37 -10.76 7.72
C TRP A 159 27.29 -11.79 7.07
N ARG A 160 28.27 -12.28 7.82
CA ARG A 160 29.13 -13.40 7.44
C ARG A 160 29.51 -14.21 8.67
N ALA A 161 29.43 -15.53 8.59
CA ALA A 161 29.88 -16.43 9.63
C ALA A 161 31.06 -17.27 9.12
N THR A 162 32.11 -17.37 9.92
CA THR A 162 33.30 -18.17 9.59
C THR A 162 33.70 -19.06 10.74
N SER A 163 34.37 -20.17 10.42
CA SER A 163 35.13 -20.99 11.36
C SER A 163 36.17 -21.81 10.58
N ASP A 164 37.08 -22.48 11.30
CA ASP A 164 38.12 -23.31 10.69
C ASP A 164 37.61 -24.65 10.16
N THR A 165 36.32 -24.95 10.32
CA THR A 165 35.73 -26.24 9.94
C THR A 165 34.32 -26.11 9.40
N SER A 166 33.91 -27.02 8.53
CA SER A 166 32.53 -27.12 8.05
C SER A 166 31.67 -28.08 8.87
N ILE A 167 32.24 -28.65 9.94
CA ILE A 167 31.60 -29.70 10.73
C ILE A 167 30.37 -29.17 11.48
N SER A 168 29.29 -29.97 11.46
CA SER A 168 28.11 -29.82 12.31
C SER A 168 27.54 -28.40 12.29
N THR A 169 27.41 -27.76 13.47
CA THR A 169 26.82 -26.43 13.68
C THR A 169 27.86 -25.39 14.11
N VAL A 170 29.15 -25.64 13.84
CA VAL A 170 30.26 -24.76 14.25
C VAL A 170 30.11 -23.37 13.64
N THR A 171 30.08 -23.24 12.31
CA THR A 171 29.77 -21.95 11.66
C THR A 171 28.29 -21.62 11.85
N ASN A 172 27.97 -20.79 12.84
CA ASN A 172 26.59 -20.40 13.13
C ASN A 172 26.45 -18.90 13.34
N ALA A 173 25.27 -18.38 12.98
CA ALA A 173 24.86 -17.00 13.20
C ALA A 173 23.35 -16.95 13.42
N ARG A 174 22.92 -16.09 14.33
CA ARG A 174 21.54 -16.03 14.80
C ARG A 174 21.14 -14.59 15.08
N LEU A 175 19.85 -14.35 14.99
CA LEU A 175 19.21 -13.06 15.27
C LEU A 175 18.13 -13.29 16.31
N ARG A 176 17.98 -12.37 17.25
CA ARG A 176 16.76 -12.25 18.05
C ARG A 176 16.44 -10.79 18.37
N ILE A 177 15.17 -10.54 18.63
CA ILE A 177 14.63 -9.26 19.07
C ILE A 177 13.98 -9.47 20.42
N GLU A 178 14.30 -8.61 21.37
CA GLU A 178 13.76 -8.65 22.72
C GLU A 178 13.00 -7.36 23.04
N ASP A 179 12.03 -7.47 23.94
CA ASP A 179 11.56 -6.33 24.70
C ASP A 179 12.71 -5.79 25.56
N LEU A 180 12.99 -4.49 25.44
CA LEU A 180 14.06 -3.84 26.20
C LEU A 180 13.83 -3.90 27.72
N ASP A 181 12.58 -3.85 28.17
CA ASP A 181 12.26 -3.74 29.60
C ASP A 181 12.20 -5.11 30.29
N THR A 182 11.70 -6.13 29.59
CA THR A 182 11.49 -7.47 30.17
C THR A 182 12.48 -8.52 29.68
N HIS A 183 13.28 -8.22 28.64
CA HIS A 183 14.14 -9.18 27.94
C HIS A 183 13.38 -10.41 27.38
N MET A 184 12.06 -10.29 27.21
CA MET A 184 11.26 -11.31 26.56
C MET A 184 11.60 -11.36 25.07
N VAL A 185 11.88 -12.56 24.55
CA VAL A 185 12.13 -12.76 23.12
C VAL A 185 10.83 -12.59 22.34
N LEU A 186 10.81 -11.61 21.44
CA LEU A 186 9.67 -11.27 20.57
C LEU A 186 9.79 -11.96 19.21
N TYR A 187 11.01 -12.05 18.70
CA TYR A 187 11.33 -12.67 17.41
C TYR A 187 12.71 -13.31 17.47
N GLN A 188 12.91 -14.42 16.76
CA GLN A 188 14.20 -15.10 16.67
C GLN A 188 14.32 -15.86 15.34
N GLU A 189 15.53 -15.83 14.76
CA GLU A 189 15.86 -16.47 13.50
C GLU A 189 17.25 -17.14 13.59
N MET A 190 17.39 -18.29 12.93
CA MET A 190 18.68 -18.94 12.74
C MET A 190 19.16 -18.65 11.31
N LEU A 191 20.24 -17.87 11.17
CA LEU A 191 20.74 -17.44 9.86
C LEU A 191 21.56 -18.56 9.19
N VAL A 192 22.40 -19.24 9.97
CA VAL A 192 23.15 -20.44 9.55
C VAL A 192 23.44 -21.34 10.74
N ALA A 193 23.51 -22.65 10.47
CA ALA A 193 23.82 -23.69 11.46
C ALA A 193 24.79 -24.74 10.87
N GLY A 194 25.94 -24.25 10.46
CA GLY A 194 27.08 -25.00 9.94
C GLY A 194 26.89 -25.58 8.54
N GLY A 195 27.61 -26.66 8.24
CA GLY A 195 27.72 -27.23 6.89
C GLY A 195 28.66 -26.47 5.94
N VAL A 196 29.22 -25.34 6.38
CA VAL A 196 30.19 -24.51 5.67
C VAL A 196 31.22 -23.96 6.65
N SER A 197 32.45 -23.72 6.21
CA SER A 197 33.48 -23.03 7.02
C SER A 197 33.39 -21.51 6.87
N ASP A 198 32.73 -21.02 5.83
CA ASP A 198 32.56 -19.61 5.53
C ASP A 198 31.29 -19.44 4.71
N THR A 199 30.39 -18.56 5.14
CA THR A 199 29.16 -18.27 4.39
C THR A 199 29.37 -17.31 3.24
N ASP A 200 30.55 -16.67 3.13
CA ASP A 200 30.70 -15.39 2.43
C ASP A 200 29.76 -14.31 3.03
N TRP A 201 29.79 -13.10 2.48
CA TRP A 201 28.82 -12.07 2.81
C TRP A 201 27.42 -12.46 2.30
N GLN A 202 26.47 -12.48 3.21
CA GLN A 202 25.06 -12.74 3.00
C GLN A 202 24.25 -11.51 3.38
N SER A 203 23.01 -11.43 2.90
CA SER A 203 22.06 -10.38 3.29
C SER A 203 20.84 -10.98 4.01
N TYR A 204 20.36 -10.27 5.02
CA TYR A 204 19.09 -10.52 5.68
C TYR A 204 18.19 -9.32 5.47
N SER A 205 16.91 -9.56 5.19
CA SER A 205 15.86 -8.54 5.12
C SER A 205 14.51 -9.19 5.41
N ASN A 206 13.85 -8.77 6.48
CA ASN A 206 12.54 -9.31 6.84
C ASN A 206 11.66 -8.25 7.52
N ASP A 207 10.36 -8.33 7.28
CA ASP A 207 9.36 -7.53 8.00
C ASP A 207 9.10 -8.16 9.38
N ILE A 208 9.49 -7.45 10.42
CA ILE A 208 9.33 -7.87 11.82
C ILE A 208 8.16 -7.15 12.52
N SER A 209 7.40 -6.31 11.81
CA SER A 209 6.24 -5.60 12.36
C SER A 209 5.21 -6.49 13.09
N PRO A 210 4.89 -7.73 12.65
CA PRO A 210 3.89 -8.55 13.33
C PRO A 210 4.28 -8.95 14.75
N TYR A 211 5.58 -8.95 15.06
CA TYR A 211 6.11 -9.35 16.36
C TYR A 211 6.30 -8.18 17.32
N LEU A 212 6.33 -6.95 16.80
CA LEU A 212 6.67 -5.74 17.56
C LEU A 212 5.48 -4.83 17.88
N SER A 213 4.27 -5.24 17.50
CA SER A 213 3.05 -4.48 17.81
C SER A 213 2.91 -4.25 19.32
N GLY A 214 2.81 -2.98 19.72
CA GLY A 214 2.68 -2.57 21.12
C GLY A 214 4.00 -2.33 21.87
N TYR A 215 5.15 -2.54 21.23
CA TYR A 215 6.46 -2.26 21.83
C TYR A 215 7.05 -0.97 21.28
N ASN A 216 7.44 -0.06 22.18
CA ASN A 216 8.05 1.22 21.81
C ASN A 216 9.58 1.20 21.91
N ARG A 217 10.16 0.15 22.51
CA ARG A 217 11.61 -0.01 22.65
C ARG A 217 11.96 -1.49 22.60
N VAL A 218 12.98 -1.82 21.83
CA VAL A 218 13.42 -3.20 21.63
C VAL A 218 14.93 -3.30 21.71
N VAL A 219 15.45 -4.51 21.85
CA VAL A 219 16.87 -4.84 21.69
C VAL A 219 17.02 -5.74 20.49
N ILE A 220 17.89 -5.36 19.55
CA ILE A 220 18.34 -6.24 18.48
C ILE A 220 19.59 -6.96 18.99
N VAL A 221 19.60 -8.29 18.92
CA VAL A 221 20.73 -9.14 19.29
C VAL A 221 21.15 -10.01 18.11
N LEU A 222 22.42 -9.89 17.73
CA LEU A 222 23.06 -10.70 16.70
C LEU A 222 24.13 -11.55 17.40
N TRP A 223 24.05 -12.88 17.27
CA TRP A 223 24.82 -13.78 18.14
C TRP A 223 25.18 -15.11 17.49
N LEU A 224 26.18 -15.76 18.09
CA LEU A 224 26.61 -17.13 17.82
C LEU A 224 26.61 -17.95 19.11
N GLY A 225 26.45 -19.26 18.97
CA GLY A 225 26.70 -20.22 20.04
C GLY A 225 28.02 -20.94 19.82
N ASP A 226 28.78 -21.13 20.88
CA ASP A 226 29.97 -21.97 20.89
C ASP A 226 29.79 -23.05 21.96
N GLY A 227 30.05 -24.30 21.58
CA GLY A 227 29.75 -25.47 22.39
C GLY A 227 30.78 -26.58 22.24
N TRP A 228 31.94 -26.26 21.68
CA TRP A 228 32.90 -27.25 21.23
C TRP A 228 34.09 -27.34 22.19
N LEU A 229 34.56 -28.56 22.44
CA LEU A 229 35.75 -28.77 23.28
C LEU A 229 37.03 -28.25 22.60
N GLU A 230 36.99 -28.11 21.28
CA GLU A 230 38.07 -27.59 20.45
C GLU A 230 37.70 -26.19 19.98
N ASN A 231 38.67 -25.28 20.00
CA ASN A 231 38.51 -23.95 19.43
C ASN A 231 38.48 -24.05 17.91
N HIS A 232 37.36 -23.65 17.31
CA HIS A 232 37.18 -23.62 15.86
C HIS A 232 37.23 -22.21 15.26
N HIS A 233 37.69 -21.22 16.03
CA HIS A 233 37.84 -19.81 15.64
C HIS A 233 36.57 -19.26 14.98
N GLN A 234 35.44 -19.45 15.67
CA GLN A 234 34.16 -18.93 15.18
C GLN A 234 34.18 -17.41 15.17
N GLU A 235 33.85 -16.81 14.03
CA GLU A 235 33.65 -15.37 13.90
C GLU A 235 32.31 -15.07 13.26
N ASN A 236 31.68 -13.97 13.67
CA ASN A 236 30.50 -13.42 13.01
C ASN A 236 30.78 -11.95 12.69
N TRP A 237 30.50 -11.54 11.46
CA TRP A 237 30.68 -10.20 10.95
C TRP A 237 29.33 -9.62 10.56
N TYR A 238 29.12 -8.33 10.82
CA TYR A 238 27.88 -7.62 10.49
C TYR A 238 28.17 -6.23 9.95
N ASP A 239 27.35 -5.80 8.99
CA ASP A 239 27.40 -4.46 8.39
C ASP A 239 26.02 -4.00 7.89
N ASN A 240 25.84 -2.69 7.72
CA ASN A 240 24.64 -2.02 7.22
C ASN A 240 23.37 -2.45 7.97
N VAL A 241 23.42 -2.47 9.31
CA VAL A 241 22.26 -2.84 10.12
C VAL A 241 21.26 -1.70 10.10
N ARG A 242 20.09 -1.94 9.51
CA ARG A 242 19.04 -0.95 9.31
C ARG A 242 17.69 -1.49 9.78
N LEU A 243 16.97 -0.67 10.55
CA LEU A 243 15.58 -0.91 10.91
C LEU A 243 14.78 0.29 10.41
N THR A 244 13.83 0.05 9.52
CA THR A 244 13.12 1.13 8.81
C THR A 244 11.66 0.78 8.57
N ASN A 245 10.80 1.79 8.53
CA ASN A 245 9.43 1.63 8.04
C ASN A 245 9.29 2.00 6.54
N ASP A 246 10.42 2.19 5.87
CA ASP A 246 10.49 2.39 4.42
C ASP A 246 10.36 1.05 3.69
N PRO A 247 9.27 0.81 2.95
CA PRO A 247 9.12 -0.42 2.18
C PRO A 247 10.26 -0.54 1.16
N PRO A 248 10.80 -1.76 0.94
CA PRO A 248 11.85 -1.95 -0.06
C PRO A 248 11.35 -1.48 -1.43
N SER A 249 12.09 -0.55 -2.05
CA SER A 249 11.85 0.00 -3.38
C SER A 249 11.98 -1.03 -4.49
#